data_AF-A0A554W5X8-F1
#
_entry.id   AF-A0A554W5X8-F1
#
_cell.length_a   1.000
_cell.length_b   1.000
_cell.length_c   1.000
_cell.angle_alpha   90.00
_cell.angle_beta   90.00
_cell.angle_gamma   90.00
#
_symmetry.space_group_name_H-M   'P 1'
#
loop_
_entity.id
_entity.type
_entity.pdbx_description
1 polymer ?
#
loop_
_entity_poly.entity_id
_entity_poly.type
_entity_poly.pdbx_seq_one_letter_code
_entity_poly.pdbx_strand_id
1 'polypeptide(L)'
;MSQDNPPFEIHVHGDVPLRDDVDFPQIQEALRPLWQYVGARSLVDAAASNYEEEPGIRFDPKAHLLQMCWTIEGDEDFRLAIEEACMGLNEISAMGAAIEVSFYDLEYDEEEASPEAQARDDFLMCFVGPTPAAIMQVQRDMLVRDVVELMERHFDASELGGVIEAIDRLFANRFDAMVNSLQLGKPPRGGHGGPRKPRHLH
;
A
#
# COMPACT_ATOMS: atom_id res chain seq x y z
N MET A 1 -17.62 -28.97 7.76
CA MET A 1 -17.22 -29.20 6.36
C MET A 1 -16.41 -27.98 6.02
N SER A 2 -15.09 -28.13 5.95
CA SER A 2 -14.20 -27.05 5.56
C SER A 2 -14.66 -26.61 4.16
N GLN A 3 -14.96 -25.33 3.95
CA GLN A 3 -15.11 -24.80 2.60
C GLN A 3 -13.73 -24.98 1.94
N ASP A 4 -13.62 -25.98 1.06
CA ASP A 4 -12.38 -26.28 0.33
C ASP A 4 -12.12 -25.27 -0.81
N ASN A 5 -13.03 -24.30 -1.00
CA ASN A 5 -12.87 -23.22 -1.98
C ASN A 5 -12.60 -21.89 -1.27
N PRO A 6 -11.61 -21.11 -1.72
CA PRO A 6 -11.41 -19.74 -1.27
C PRO A 6 -12.68 -18.88 -1.52
N PRO A 7 -13.13 -18.07 -0.54
CA PRO A 7 -14.37 -17.31 -0.64
C PRO A 7 -14.29 -16.06 -1.54
N PHE A 8 -13.08 -15.59 -1.89
CA PHE A 8 -12.90 -14.36 -2.65
C PHE A 8 -12.07 -14.53 -3.91
N GLU A 9 -12.46 -13.80 -4.96
CA GLU A 9 -11.55 -13.42 -6.03
C GLU A 9 -10.95 -12.05 -5.67
N ILE A 10 -9.62 -11.99 -5.63
CA ILE A 10 -8.86 -10.85 -5.15
C ILE A 10 -8.10 -10.24 -6.32
N HIS A 11 -8.32 -8.95 -6.56
CA HIS A 11 -7.68 -8.17 -7.61
C HIS A 11 -6.69 -7.20 -6.99
N VAL A 12 -5.44 -7.21 -7.45
CA VAL A 12 -4.36 -6.35 -6.93
C VAL A 12 -3.76 -5.51 -8.04
N HIS A 13 -4.03 -4.21 -8.02
CA HIS A 13 -3.64 -3.27 -9.04
C HIS A 13 -2.72 -2.18 -8.49
N GLY A 14 -1.57 -1.94 -9.12
CA GLY A 14 -0.68 -0.86 -8.71
C GLY A 14 0.63 -0.82 -9.47
N ASP A 15 1.15 0.39 -9.66
CA ASP A 15 2.46 0.64 -10.23
C ASP A 15 3.34 1.29 -9.17
N VAL A 16 4.39 0.59 -8.72
CA VAL A 16 5.31 1.04 -7.68
C VAL A 16 6.65 1.41 -8.32
N PRO A 17 7.00 2.70 -8.40
CA PRO A 17 8.32 3.11 -8.87
C PRO A 17 9.37 2.73 -7.84
N LEU A 18 10.39 2.02 -8.28
CA LEU A 18 11.48 1.50 -7.48
C LEU A 18 12.71 2.39 -7.61
N ARG A 19 13.61 2.32 -6.64
CA ARG A 19 14.91 2.97 -6.77
C ARG A 19 15.75 2.32 -7.87
N ASP A 20 16.64 3.12 -8.45
CA ASP A 20 17.55 2.70 -9.51
C ASP A 20 18.49 1.56 -9.11
N ASP A 21 18.74 1.38 -7.80
CA ASP A 21 19.62 0.35 -7.24
C ASP A 21 18.90 -0.97 -6.92
N VAL A 22 17.58 -1.05 -7.11
CA VAL A 22 16.78 -2.22 -6.78
C VAL A 22 16.88 -3.30 -7.85
N ASP A 23 17.20 -4.51 -7.43
CA ASP A 23 17.23 -5.69 -8.28
C ASP A 23 16.09 -6.69 -7.98
N PHE A 24 15.97 -7.72 -8.82
CA PHE A 24 14.92 -8.73 -8.68
C PHE A 24 14.94 -9.49 -7.33
N PRO A 25 16.09 -9.90 -6.77
CA PRO A 25 16.17 -10.45 -5.42
C PRO A 25 15.52 -9.58 -4.34
N GLN A 26 15.74 -8.26 -4.35
CA GLN A 26 15.13 -7.34 -3.39
C GLN A 26 13.60 -7.28 -3.55
N ILE A 27 13.11 -7.29 -4.79
CA ILE A 27 11.66 -7.34 -5.10
C ILE A 27 11.06 -8.66 -4.60
N GLN A 28 11.73 -9.77 -4.87
CA GLN A 28 11.28 -11.09 -4.42
C GLN A 28 11.22 -11.19 -2.89
N GLU A 29 12.13 -10.53 -2.17
CA GLU A 29 12.08 -10.45 -0.71
C GLU A 29 10.92 -9.58 -0.22
N ALA A 30 10.74 -8.39 -0.82
CA ALA A 30 9.66 -7.47 -0.46
C ALA A 30 8.26 -8.09 -0.69
N LEU A 31 8.11 -8.88 -1.75
CA LEU A 31 6.85 -9.56 -2.09
C LEU A 31 6.72 -10.97 -1.50
N ARG A 32 7.64 -11.37 -0.58
CA ARG A 32 7.59 -12.67 0.11
C ARG A 32 6.23 -13.00 0.70
N PRO A 33 5.58 -12.11 1.44
CA PRO A 33 4.27 -12.41 2.03
C PRO A 33 3.24 -12.83 0.97
N LEU A 34 3.25 -12.20 -0.21
CA LEU A 34 2.28 -12.48 -1.28
C LEU A 34 2.50 -13.85 -1.93
N TRP A 35 3.74 -14.17 -2.32
CA TRP A 35 3.99 -15.45 -2.98
C TRP A 35 3.96 -16.63 -1.99
N GLN A 36 4.23 -16.39 -0.71
CA GLN A 36 4.01 -17.40 0.34
C GLN A 36 2.53 -17.64 0.61
N TYR A 37 1.73 -16.57 0.59
CA TYR A 37 0.28 -16.65 0.77
C TYR A 37 -0.37 -17.61 -0.23
N VAL A 38 -0.04 -17.47 -1.52
CA VAL A 38 -0.54 -18.38 -2.57
C VAL A 38 0.17 -19.75 -2.61
N GLY A 39 1.00 -20.06 -1.61
CA GLY A 39 1.71 -21.34 -1.50
C GLY A 39 2.83 -21.57 -2.52
N ALA A 40 3.27 -20.51 -3.23
CA ALA A 40 4.35 -20.58 -4.19
C ALA A 40 5.73 -20.64 -3.51
N ARG A 41 6.75 -21.03 -4.27
CA ARG A 41 8.14 -21.14 -3.78
C ARG A 41 9.02 -19.95 -4.14
N SER A 42 8.54 -19.11 -5.05
CA SER A 42 9.24 -17.96 -5.57
C SER A 42 8.24 -16.94 -6.12
N LEU A 43 8.71 -15.70 -6.34
CA LEU A 43 7.89 -14.69 -7.00
C LEU A 43 7.55 -15.10 -8.44
N VAL A 44 8.49 -15.75 -9.15
CA VAL A 44 8.26 -16.20 -10.53
C VAL A 44 7.11 -17.20 -10.62
N ASP A 45 7.01 -18.10 -9.65
CA ASP A 45 5.95 -19.12 -9.60
C ASP A 45 4.58 -18.52 -9.25
N ALA A 46 4.55 -17.41 -8.50
CA ALA A 46 3.32 -16.73 -8.09
C ALA A 46 2.87 -15.62 -9.03
N ALA A 47 3.75 -15.11 -9.88
CA ALA A 47 3.53 -13.85 -10.60
C ALA A 47 2.40 -13.90 -11.64
N ALA A 48 2.02 -15.09 -12.12
CA ALA A 48 0.92 -15.23 -13.07
C ALA A 48 -0.42 -14.87 -12.41
N SER A 49 -1.27 -14.17 -13.15
CA SER A 49 -2.66 -13.94 -12.76
C SER A 49 -3.54 -15.14 -13.14
N ASN A 50 -4.68 -15.30 -12.47
CA ASN A 50 -5.71 -16.26 -12.84
C ASN A 50 -6.29 -16.00 -14.25
N TYR A 51 -6.28 -14.75 -14.71
CA TYR A 51 -6.70 -14.36 -16.05
C TYR A 51 -5.50 -14.24 -16.99
N GLU A 52 -5.53 -14.95 -18.14
CA GLU A 52 -4.38 -15.04 -19.07
C GLU A 52 -4.02 -13.69 -19.74
N GLU A 53 -5.03 -12.82 -19.90
CA GLU A 53 -4.89 -11.47 -20.43
C GLU A 53 -4.18 -10.51 -19.48
N GLU A 54 -4.20 -10.81 -18.18
CA GLU A 54 -3.59 -9.97 -17.17
C GLU A 54 -2.08 -10.24 -17.08
N PRO A 55 -1.26 -9.18 -17.02
CA PRO A 55 0.18 -9.35 -17.05
C PRO A 55 0.74 -9.99 -15.77
N GLY A 56 -0.02 -10.00 -14.67
CA GLY A 56 0.41 -10.47 -13.37
C GLY A 56 1.32 -9.47 -12.65
N ILE A 57 2.26 -9.98 -11.87
CA ILE A 57 3.32 -9.19 -11.23
C ILE A 57 4.54 -9.11 -12.15
N ARG A 58 4.94 -7.91 -12.57
CA ARG A 58 6.07 -7.70 -13.49
C ARG A 58 7.02 -6.63 -12.99
N PHE A 59 8.31 -6.86 -13.20
CA PHE A 59 9.34 -5.86 -12.99
C PHE A 59 9.91 -5.41 -14.34
N ASP A 60 9.79 -4.12 -14.64
CA ASP A 60 10.51 -3.48 -15.74
C ASP A 60 11.83 -2.87 -15.23
N PRO A 61 12.99 -3.49 -15.51
CA PRO A 61 14.28 -2.99 -15.05
C PRO A 61 14.73 -1.73 -15.78
N LYS A 62 14.16 -1.38 -16.93
CA LYS A 62 14.50 -0.14 -17.65
C LYS A 62 13.75 1.06 -17.09
N ALA A 63 12.48 0.83 -16.73
CA ALA A 63 11.64 1.85 -16.12
C ALA A 63 11.79 1.91 -14.58
N HIS A 64 12.50 0.95 -13.98
CA HIS A 64 12.54 0.74 -12.53
C HIS A 64 11.13 0.70 -11.93
N LEU A 65 10.25 -0.09 -12.54
CA LEU A 65 8.83 -0.13 -12.22
C LEU A 65 8.39 -1.55 -11.86
N LEU A 66 7.81 -1.70 -10.67
CA LEU A 66 7.06 -2.90 -10.32
C LEU A 66 5.59 -2.66 -10.65
N GLN A 67 5.06 -3.48 -11.54
CA GLN A 67 3.67 -3.43 -11.99
C GLN A 67 2.91 -4.62 -11.42
N MET A 68 1.72 -4.35 -10.91
CA MET A 68 0.81 -5.34 -10.35
C MET A 68 -0.52 -5.19 -11.09
N CYS A 69 -0.90 -6.22 -11.82
CA CYS A 69 -2.27 -6.45 -12.28
C CYS A 69 -2.47 -7.95 -12.12
N TRP A 70 -2.80 -8.32 -10.88
CA TRP A 70 -2.68 -9.68 -10.38
C TRP A 70 -3.96 -10.10 -9.70
N THR A 71 -4.61 -11.11 -10.27
CA THR A 71 -5.86 -11.67 -9.77
C THR A 71 -5.65 -13.10 -9.29
N ILE A 72 -6.11 -13.38 -8.09
CA ILE A 72 -5.99 -14.69 -7.43
C ILE A 72 -7.28 -15.03 -6.71
N GLU A 73 -7.47 -16.30 -6.38
CA GLU A 73 -8.48 -16.68 -5.40
C GLU A 73 -7.85 -16.73 -4.00
N GLY A 74 -8.58 -16.29 -2.99
CA GLY A 74 -8.10 -16.25 -1.61
C GLY A 74 -9.19 -16.01 -0.57
N ASP A 75 -8.75 -15.62 0.60
CA ASP A 75 -9.52 -15.41 1.81
C ASP A 75 -9.10 -14.09 2.51
N GLU A 76 -9.62 -13.88 3.73
CA GLU A 76 -9.35 -12.65 4.47
C GLU A 76 -7.88 -12.49 4.90
N ASP A 77 -7.11 -13.58 4.99
CA ASP A 77 -5.71 -13.55 5.42
C ASP A 77 -4.82 -12.81 4.40
N PHE A 78 -5.30 -12.63 3.16
CA PHE A 78 -4.60 -11.81 2.15
C PHE A 78 -4.38 -10.37 2.62
N ARG A 79 -5.27 -9.82 3.45
CA ARG A 79 -5.13 -8.46 4.01
C ARG A 79 -3.83 -8.32 4.80
N LEU A 80 -3.48 -9.33 5.60
CA LEU A 80 -2.22 -9.34 6.33
C LEU A 80 -1.03 -9.47 5.38
N ALA A 81 -1.14 -10.35 4.37
CA ALA A 81 -0.07 -10.55 3.40
C ALA A 81 0.25 -9.27 2.61
N ILE A 82 -0.76 -8.52 2.15
CA ILE A 82 -0.53 -7.27 1.43
C ILE A 82 0.00 -6.16 2.33
N GLU A 83 -0.43 -6.08 3.59
CA GLU A 83 0.13 -5.14 4.57
C GLU A 83 1.62 -5.40 4.83
N GLU A 84 2.01 -6.67 5.03
CA GLU A 84 3.41 -7.06 5.21
C GLU A 84 4.24 -6.78 3.96
N ALA A 85 3.70 -7.08 2.77
CA ALA A 85 4.37 -6.76 1.51
C ALA A 85 4.58 -5.24 1.35
N CYS A 86 3.61 -4.42 1.75
CA CYS A 86 3.73 -2.96 1.76
C CYS A 86 4.87 -2.47 2.65
N MET A 87 5.12 -3.14 3.79
CA MET A 87 6.28 -2.82 4.64
C MET A 87 7.60 -3.02 3.90
N GLY A 88 7.75 -4.12 3.16
CA GLY A 88 8.93 -4.37 2.32
C GLY A 88 9.04 -3.39 1.15
N LEU A 89 7.93 -3.05 0.51
CA LEU A 89 7.88 -2.10 -0.61
C LEU A 89 8.30 -0.68 -0.21
N ASN A 90 8.02 -0.26 1.03
CA ASN A 90 8.51 1.02 1.55
C ASN A 90 10.04 1.12 1.51
N GLU A 91 10.74 0.01 1.74
CA GLU A 91 12.20 -0.02 1.75
C GLU A 91 12.83 -0.01 0.35
N ILE A 92 12.08 -0.25 -0.73
CA ILE A 92 12.61 -0.34 -2.10
C ILE A 92 12.00 0.66 -3.08
N SER A 93 10.90 1.32 -2.70
CA SER A 93 10.26 2.36 -3.49
C SER A 93 11.13 3.63 -3.63
N ALA A 94 11.04 4.27 -4.79
CA ALA A 94 11.65 5.58 -5.07
C ALA A 94 10.73 6.75 -4.74
N MET A 95 9.43 6.55 -4.87
CA MET A 95 8.40 7.55 -4.56
C MET A 95 7.16 6.87 -3.97
N GLY A 96 6.19 7.67 -3.54
CA GLY A 96 4.92 7.12 -3.10
C GLY A 96 4.18 6.42 -4.24
N ALA A 97 3.40 5.40 -3.93
CA ALA A 97 2.50 4.73 -4.86
C ALA A 97 1.26 4.22 -4.13
N ALA A 98 0.16 4.08 -4.87
CA ALA A 98 -1.07 3.45 -4.42
C ALA A 98 -1.15 2.03 -4.98
N ILE A 99 -1.65 1.11 -4.16
CA ILE A 99 -1.98 -0.26 -4.55
C ILE A 99 -3.43 -0.47 -4.16
N GLU A 100 -4.26 -0.76 -5.15
CA GLU A 100 -5.69 -1.04 -5.02
C GLU A 100 -5.89 -2.54 -4.85
N VAL A 101 -6.68 -2.93 -3.86
CA VAL A 101 -7.05 -4.32 -3.61
C VAL A 101 -8.56 -4.43 -3.52
N SER A 102 -9.16 -5.20 -4.41
CA SER A 102 -10.59 -5.51 -4.39
C SER A 102 -10.80 -6.98 -4.03
N PHE A 103 -11.79 -7.26 -3.19
CA PHE A 103 -12.26 -8.60 -2.85
C PHE A 103 -13.67 -8.76 -3.40
N TYR A 104 -13.91 -9.75 -4.25
CA TYR A 104 -15.23 -10.10 -4.78
C TYR A 104 -15.69 -11.43 -4.22
N ASP A 105 -16.90 -11.46 -3.65
CA ASP A 105 -17.47 -12.63 -3.00
C ASP A 105 -17.89 -13.70 -4.03
N LEU A 106 -17.12 -14.80 -4.10
CA LEU A 106 -17.39 -15.90 -5.03
C LEU A 106 -18.56 -16.78 -4.57
N GLU A 107 -18.99 -16.65 -3.32
CA GLU A 107 -20.10 -17.44 -2.78
C GLU A 107 -21.44 -16.72 -2.89
N TYR A 108 -21.44 -15.44 -3.28
CA TYR A 108 -22.65 -14.65 -3.44
C TYR A 108 -23.25 -14.85 -4.83
N ASP A 109 -24.43 -15.46 -4.88
CA ASP A 109 -25.25 -15.54 -6.08
C ASP A 109 -26.46 -14.61 -5.93
N GLU A 110 -26.53 -13.55 -6.75
CA GLU A 110 -27.61 -12.56 -6.72
C GLU A 110 -28.99 -13.19 -7.02
N GLU A 111 -29.05 -14.27 -7.81
CA GLU A 111 -30.30 -14.95 -8.17
C GLU A 111 -30.84 -15.83 -7.03
N GLU A 112 -29.94 -16.38 -6.20
CA GLU A 112 -30.28 -17.26 -5.08
C GLU A 112 -30.30 -16.54 -3.71
N ALA A 113 -29.71 -15.35 -3.63
CA ALA A 113 -29.61 -14.57 -2.41
C ALA A 113 -30.98 -14.12 -1.88
N SER A 114 -31.12 -14.14 -0.54
CA SER A 114 -32.29 -13.55 0.10
C SER A 114 -32.32 -12.02 -0.13
N PRO A 115 -33.49 -11.36 -0.13
CA PRO A 115 -33.58 -9.91 -0.38
C PRO A 115 -32.80 -9.01 0.59
N GLU A 116 -32.39 -9.55 1.74
CA GLU A 116 -31.61 -8.85 2.77
C GLU A 116 -30.11 -9.18 2.73
N ALA A 117 -29.72 -10.20 1.96
CA ALA A 117 -28.31 -10.57 1.79
C ALA A 117 -27.60 -9.57 0.87
N GLN A 118 -26.31 -9.36 1.15
CA GLN A 118 -25.42 -8.50 0.37
C GLN A 118 -24.13 -9.26 0.13
N ALA A 119 -23.50 -9.04 -1.02
CA ALA A 119 -22.16 -9.55 -1.30
C ALA A 119 -21.17 -9.04 -0.24
N ARG A 120 -20.22 -9.88 0.16
CA ARG A 120 -19.15 -9.51 1.11
C ARG A 120 -17.99 -8.77 0.41
N ASP A 121 -18.27 -8.12 -0.72
CA ASP A 121 -17.28 -7.38 -1.48
C ASP A 121 -16.63 -6.30 -0.61
N ASP A 122 -15.32 -6.13 -0.76
CA ASP A 122 -14.56 -5.17 0.02
C ASP A 122 -13.45 -4.54 -0.83
N PHE A 123 -13.03 -3.34 -0.45
CA PHE A 123 -11.99 -2.58 -1.14
C PHE A 123 -11.02 -1.96 -0.14
N LEU A 124 -9.73 -2.20 -0.40
CA LEU A 124 -8.62 -1.69 0.39
C LEU A 124 -7.70 -0.87 -0.52
N MET A 125 -7.32 0.30 -0.05
CA MET A 125 -6.27 1.11 -0.66
C MET A 125 -5.02 1.06 0.22
N CYS A 126 -3.96 0.45 -0.30
CA CYS A 126 -2.64 0.44 0.31
C CYS A 126 -1.80 1.58 -0.27
N PHE A 127 -0.97 2.19 0.57
CA PHE A 127 -0.02 3.21 0.12
C PHE A 127 1.38 2.85 0.59
N VAL A 128 2.32 2.85 -0.35
CA VAL A 128 3.73 2.57 -0.11
C VAL A 128 4.59 3.77 -0.48
N GLY A 129 5.76 3.91 0.12
CA GLY A 129 6.71 4.94 -0.23
C GLY A 129 7.92 4.99 0.70
N PRO A 130 9.02 5.64 0.27
CA PRO A 130 10.28 5.64 1.01
C PRO A 130 10.22 6.43 2.32
N THR A 131 9.21 7.29 2.49
CA THR A 131 8.99 8.07 3.70
C THR A 131 7.49 8.28 3.93
N PRO A 132 7.06 8.55 5.18
CA PRO A 132 5.68 8.94 5.45
C PRO A 132 5.22 10.17 4.65
N ALA A 133 6.14 11.11 4.39
CA ALA A 133 5.84 12.29 3.57
C ALA A 133 5.50 11.93 2.12
N ALA A 134 6.24 10.99 1.52
CA ALA A 134 5.98 10.51 0.16
C ALA A 134 4.63 9.78 0.05
N ILE A 135 4.29 8.96 1.05
CA ILE A 135 2.98 8.29 1.15
C ILE A 135 1.85 9.32 1.23
N MET A 136 1.97 10.29 2.13
CA MET A 136 0.97 11.35 2.29
C MET A 136 0.78 12.19 1.02
N GLN A 137 1.87 12.43 0.28
CA GLN A 137 1.79 13.15 -0.98
C GLN A 137 0.92 12.41 -2.00
N VAL A 138 1.11 11.10 -2.16
CA VAL A 138 0.27 10.31 -3.09
C VAL A 138 -1.18 10.21 -2.62
N GLN A 139 -1.42 10.04 -1.31
CA GLN A 139 -2.76 10.11 -0.75
C GLN A 139 -3.46 11.45 -1.06
N ARG A 140 -2.72 12.56 -0.96
CA ARG A 140 -3.24 13.88 -1.31
C ARG A 140 -3.52 13.99 -2.80
N ASP A 141 -2.56 13.65 -3.64
CA ASP A 141 -2.65 13.80 -5.08
C ASP A 141 -3.79 12.96 -5.64
N MET A 142 -3.99 11.75 -5.11
CA MET A 142 -5.13 10.89 -5.43
C MET A 142 -6.45 11.55 -5.02
N LEU A 143 -6.59 12.01 -3.77
CA LEU A 143 -7.83 12.65 -3.33
C LEU A 143 -8.15 13.92 -4.13
N VAL A 144 -7.13 14.73 -4.43
CA VAL A 144 -7.30 15.93 -5.27
C VAL A 144 -7.82 15.53 -6.64
N ARG A 145 -7.21 14.52 -7.26
CA ARG A 145 -7.64 14.02 -8.57
C ARG A 145 -9.09 13.54 -8.54
N ASP A 146 -9.45 12.68 -7.60
CA ASP A 146 -10.79 12.09 -7.52
C ASP A 146 -11.87 13.15 -7.29
N VAL A 147 -11.60 14.10 -6.39
CA VAL A 147 -12.54 15.20 -6.11
C VAL A 147 -12.67 16.13 -7.33
N VAL A 148 -11.56 16.45 -8.01
CA VAL A 148 -11.60 17.28 -9.21
C VAL A 148 -12.37 16.56 -10.32
N GLU A 149 -12.08 15.29 -10.61
CA GLU A 149 -12.78 14.51 -11.63
C GLU A 149 -14.28 14.40 -11.36
N LEU A 150 -14.68 14.27 -10.09
CA LEU A 150 -16.10 14.29 -9.69
C LEU A 150 -16.74 15.66 -9.93
N MET A 151 -16.05 16.74 -9.58
CA MET A 151 -16.59 18.11 -9.61
C MET A 151 -16.58 18.74 -11.00
N GLU A 152 -15.65 18.36 -11.88
CA GLU A 152 -15.57 18.84 -13.28
C GLU A 152 -16.81 18.48 -14.12
N ARG A 153 -17.64 17.55 -13.63
CA ARG A 153 -18.96 17.26 -14.22
C ARG A 153 -19.96 18.41 -14.05
N HIS A 154 -19.68 19.33 -13.11
CA HIS A 154 -20.61 20.39 -12.68
C HIS A 154 -20.00 21.80 -12.72
N PHE A 155 -18.67 21.92 -12.66
CA PHE A 155 -17.95 23.20 -12.57
C PHE A 155 -16.76 23.21 -13.52
N ASP A 156 -16.29 24.41 -13.92
CA ASP A 156 -15.05 24.53 -14.68
C ASP A 156 -13.84 24.25 -13.78
N ALA A 157 -12.81 23.58 -14.32
CA ALA A 157 -11.58 23.28 -13.58
C ALA A 157 -10.94 24.52 -12.91
N SER A 158 -11.07 25.68 -13.56
CA SER A 158 -10.55 26.96 -13.03
C SER A 158 -11.25 27.44 -11.75
N GLU A 159 -12.46 26.95 -11.46
CA GLU A 159 -13.24 27.29 -10.27
C GLU A 159 -12.87 26.41 -9.06
N LEU A 160 -12.19 25.28 -9.31
CA LEU A 160 -11.92 24.26 -8.29
C LEU A 160 -10.70 24.55 -7.41
N GLY A 161 -9.96 25.65 -7.67
CA GLY A 161 -8.77 26.01 -6.90
C GLY A 161 -9.02 26.08 -5.39
N GLY A 162 -10.15 26.65 -4.96
CA GLY A 162 -10.50 26.74 -3.54
C GLY A 162 -10.76 25.38 -2.87
N VAL A 163 -11.19 24.37 -3.63
CA VAL A 163 -11.39 22.99 -3.16
C VAL A 163 -10.05 22.31 -2.96
N ILE A 164 -9.15 22.44 -3.95
CA ILE A 164 -7.78 21.92 -3.86
C ILE A 164 -7.07 22.51 -2.64
N GLU A 165 -7.15 23.83 -2.44
CA GLU A 165 -6.59 24.47 -1.25
C GLU A 165 -7.18 23.95 0.08
N ALA A 166 -8.46 23.57 0.10
CA ALA A 166 -9.07 22.99 1.29
C ALA A 166 -8.50 21.60 1.60
N ILE A 167 -8.29 20.77 0.57
CA ILE A 167 -7.63 19.47 0.69
C ILE A 167 -6.19 19.66 1.18
N ASP A 168 -5.46 20.62 0.62
CA ASP A 168 -4.08 20.94 0.99
C ASP A 168 -3.96 21.29 2.46
N ARG A 169 -4.89 22.11 2.96
CA ARG A 169 -4.95 22.47 4.38
C ARG A 169 -5.18 21.24 5.27
N LEU A 170 -6.03 20.29 4.86
CA LEU A 170 -6.26 19.05 5.63
C LEU A 170 -4.99 18.19 5.71
N PHE A 171 -4.30 18.02 4.58
CA PHE A 171 -3.06 17.23 4.54
C PHE A 171 -1.89 17.90 5.26
N ALA A 172 -1.76 19.23 5.16
CA ALA A 172 -0.78 20.00 5.93
C ALA A 172 -0.99 19.81 7.45
N ASN A 173 -2.24 19.95 7.92
CA ASN A 173 -2.57 19.74 9.33
C ASN A 173 -2.24 18.30 9.80
N ARG A 174 -2.53 17.30 8.96
CA ARG A 174 -2.20 15.89 9.26
C ARG A 174 -0.68 15.67 9.31
N PHE A 175 0.07 16.31 8.42
CA PHE A 175 1.53 16.22 8.38
C PHE A 175 2.14 16.84 9.64
N ASP A 176 1.70 18.03 10.01
CA ASP A 176 2.14 18.70 11.23
C ASP A 176 1.86 17.87 12.48
N ALA A 177 0.67 17.26 12.57
CA ALA A 177 0.31 16.37 13.68
C ALA A 177 1.25 15.16 13.76
N MET A 178 1.62 14.57 12.61
CA MET A 178 2.54 13.44 12.54
C MET A 178 3.97 13.83 12.93
N VAL A 179 4.48 14.96 12.43
CA VAL A 179 5.82 15.45 12.78
C VAL A 179 5.89 15.75 14.28
N ASN A 180 4.87 16.37 14.85
CA ASN A 180 4.80 16.66 16.27
C ASN A 180 4.78 15.39 17.13
N SER A 181 4.05 14.34 16.72
CA SER A 181 4.03 13.07 17.46
C SER A 181 5.39 12.35 17.43
N LEU A 182 6.07 12.36 16.29
CA LEU A 182 7.43 11.81 16.15
C LEU A 182 8.47 12.60 16.96
N GLN A 183 8.31 13.91 17.10
CA GLN A 183 9.17 14.74 17.93
C GLN A 183 8.92 14.54 19.43
N LEU A 184 7.66 14.33 19.85
CA LEU A 184 7.33 13.97 21.25
C LEU A 184 7.87 12.58 21.64
N GLY A 185 7.98 11.65 20.69
CA GLY A 185 8.51 10.30 20.93
C GLY A 185 10.04 10.22 21.07
N LYS A 186 10.79 11.29 20.79
CA LYS A 186 12.25 11.30 20.94
C LYS A 186 12.63 11.46 22.43
N PRO A 187 13.31 10.48 23.06
CA PRO A 187 13.85 10.69 24.40
C PRO A 187 14.83 11.89 24.39
N PRO A 188 14.89 12.70 25.47
CA PRO A 188 15.64 13.95 25.47
C PRO A 188 17.11 13.69 25.12
N ARG A 189 17.57 14.24 24.00
CA ARG A 189 19.00 14.21 23.66
C ARG A 189 19.74 15.26 24.48
N GLY A 190 20.36 14.80 25.57
CA GLY A 190 21.63 15.34 26.08
C GLY A 190 21.60 15.90 27.51
N GLY A 191 22.62 15.55 28.31
CA GLY A 191 22.91 16.22 29.58
C GLY A 191 24.09 15.63 30.39
N HIS A 192 25.32 16.03 30.02
CA HIS A 192 26.54 16.12 30.85
C HIS A 192 26.70 15.23 32.12
N GLY A 193 27.58 14.22 32.02
CA GLY A 193 28.27 13.62 33.17
C GLY A 193 29.79 13.80 33.03
N GLY A 194 30.34 14.85 33.64
CA GLY A 194 31.78 15.15 33.68
C GLY A 194 32.63 14.09 34.41
N PRO A 195 33.96 14.28 34.42
CA PRO A 195 34.95 13.21 34.54
C PRO A 195 35.04 12.64 35.95
N ARG A 196 34.92 11.32 36.10
CA ARG A 196 35.21 10.63 37.36
C ARG A 196 36.71 10.32 37.45
N LYS A 197 37.42 11.09 38.28
CA LYS A 197 38.77 10.77 38.78
C LYS A 197 38.76 9.38 39.44
N PRO A 198 39.80 8.55 39.24
CA PRO A 198 39.95 7.31 39.99
C PRO A 198 40.50 7.62 41.38
N ARG A 199 39.80 7.16 42.43
CA ARG A 199 40.40 6.99 43.76
C ARG A 199 40.70 5.50 43.93
N HIS A 200 41.98 5.17 43.88
CA HIS A 200 42.50 3.99 44.56
C HIS A 200 42.20 4.12 46.06
N LEU A 201 41.92 3.00 46.74
CA LEU A 201 42.69 2.55 47.90
C LEU A 201 42.25 1.15 48.34
N HIS A 202 43.27 0.32 48.55
CA HIS A 202 43.45 -0.86 49.43
C HIS A 202 42.30 -1.85 49.64
#